data_AF-A0A660S728-F1
#
_entry.id   AF-A0A660S728-F1
#
_cell.length_a   1.000
_cell.length_b   1.000
_cell.length_c   1.000
_cell.angle_alpha   90.00
_cell.angle_beta   90.00
_cell.angle_gamma   90.00
#
_symmetry.space_group_name_H-M   'P 1'
#
loop_
_entity.id
_entity.type
_entity.pdbx_description
1 polymer ?
#
loop_
_entity_poly.entity_id
_entity_poly.type
_entity_poly.pdbx_seq_one_letter_code
_entity_poly.pdbx_strand_id
1 'polypeptide(L)'
;MSKKQIKQTTMFGTYAFPSYEEIMDAYAKEFENYILPKGDTIFGFWMQTLADLEFLDLELQGLTDEYTIDPVNRVVNLKGDEDLIRLRIAHLEKVKGKTTLYTELVDKFGDTNAYAFHNLYPYKGKFYPRVVRTLINAFKLSQNSLLLDPFNGSGTATHEASLMGIKSVGVDITPMGIVLSELKNDLLFIDEQKLDFSLNELQNILQAIENKKWEHSDPVIHKLMLAVYFDTIDAFVRTSRYNRKGKAGLFIEKLNYIKDCHKKTMEIKEKYGLKFEPARIIEGDILELKNMNEMEGKFDACITSPPYYFSIDYVGKDKIAYDYLGADMKKIESKYLGMKNNGKPKSIYRGLPPRVAMYYDDLKEAIKNIFWALKSGGKLAIIIGDSTVSGKKIPTTMATKKFCEEAGFEFEKLTFNPLLGARNRAIRGESVIICKKL
;
A
#
# COMPACT_ATOMS: atom_id res chain seq x y z
N MET A 1 -14.44 -21.19 -78.39
CA MET A 1 -14.89 -21.24 -76.98
C MET A 1 -13.95 -20.37 -76.14
N SER A 2 -14.33 -19.12 -75.83
CA SER A 2 -13.59 -18.29 -74.88
C SER A 2 -14.02 -18.66 -73.45
N LYS A 3 -13.07 -19.10 -72.61
CA LYS A 3 -13.33 -19.32 -71.18
C LYS A 3 -13.39 -17.96 -70.49
N LYS A 4 -14.59 -17.61 -70.02
CA LYS A 4 -14.85 -16.52 -69.07
C LYS A 4 -14.00 -16.76 -67.82
N GLN A 5 -12.97 -15.96 -67.58
CA GLN A 5 -12.19 -15.98 -66.35
C GLN A 5 -13.05 -15.29 -65.27
N ILE A 6 -13.55 -16.09 -64.33
CA ILE A 6 -14.29 -15.62 -63.16
C ILE A 6 -13.31 -14.81 -62.30
N LYS A 7 -13.49 -13.49 -62.22
CA LYS A 7 -12.83 -12.64 -61.22
C LYS A 7 -13.41 -12.99 -59.84
N GLN A 8 -12.69 -13.78 -59.06
CA GLN A 8 -12.92 -13.88 -57.62
C GLN A 8 -12.18 -12.73 -56.94
N THR A 9 -12.94 -11.73 -56.51
CA THR A 9 -12.47 -10.66 -55.63
C THR A 9 -12.25 -11.25 -54.24
N THR A 10 -11.04 -11.15 -53.70
CA THR A 10 -10.78 -11.43 -52.28
C THR A 10 -11.35 -10.30 -51.42
N MET A 11 -11.51 -10.55 -50.12
CA MET A 11 -12.13 -9.63 -49.14
C MET A 11 -11.46 -8.24 -49.05
N PHE A 12 -10.27 -8.07 -49.64
CA PHE A 12 -9.45 -6.84 -49.58
C PHE A 12 -9.17 -6.19 -50.95
N GLY A 13 -9.79 -6.66 -52.04
CA GLY A 13 -9.72 -5.95 -53.34
C GLY A 13 -8.34 -5.89 -54.03
N THR A 14 -7.34 -6.65 -53.57
CA THR A 14 -6.00 -6.73 -54.19
C THR A 14 -5.59 -8.18 -54.52
N TYR A 15 -4.69 -8.34 -55.49
CA TYR A 15 -4.23 -9.63 -56.06
C TYR A 15 -3.10 -10.31 -55.27
N ALA A 16 -2.69 -9.76 -54.12
CA ALA A 16 -1.64 -10.33 -53.28
C ALA A 16 -2.24 -10.79 -51.94
N PHE A 17 -1.87 -12.00 -51.50
CA PHE A 17 -2.13 -12.40 -50.11
C PHE A 17 -1.36 -11.44 -49.19
N PRO A 18 -2.00 -10.84 -48.17
CA PRO A 18 -1.31 -9.95 -47.25
C PRO A 18 -0.18 -10.70 -46.56
N SER A 19 0.93 -10.02 -46.36
CA SER A 19 2.06 -10.56 -45.60
C SER A 19 1.65 -10.85 -44.16
N TYR A 20 2.40 -11.71 -43.47
CA TYR A 20 2.15 -11.98 -42.06
C TYR A 20 2.17 -10.69 -41.21
N GLU A 21 3.07 -9.76 -41.50
CA GLU A 21 3.13 -8.45 -40.83
C GLU A 21 1.88 -7.62 -41.09
N GLU A 22 1.39 -7.55 -42.33
CA GLU A 22 0.15 -6.83 -42.67
C GLU A 22 -1.08 -7.43 -41.99
N ILE A 23 -1.14 -8.76 -41.88
CA ILE A 23 -2.20 -9.46 -41.15
C ILE A 23 -2.12 -9.14 -39.65
N MET A 24 -0.92 -9.18 -39.06
CA MET A 24 -0.72 -8.88 -37.65
C MET A 24 -1.02 -7.42 -37.32
N ASP A 25 -0.66 -6.47 -38.20
CA ASP A 25 -0.97 -5.05 -38.05
C ASP A 25 -2.46 -4.77 -38.21
N ALA A 26 -3.11 -5.37 -39.21
CA ALA A 26 -4.56 -5.26 -39.40
C ALA A 26 -5.31 -5.86 -38.22
N TYR A 27 -4.89 -7.05 -37.76
CA TYR A 27 -5.46 -7.69 -36.57
C TYR A 27 -5.24 -6.85 -35.32
N ALA A 28 -4.06 -6.28 -35.10
CA ALA A 28 -3.78 -5.42 -33.96
C ALA A 28 -4.68 -4.17 -33.96
N LYS A 29 -4.81 -3.49 -35.10
CA LYS A 29 -5.71 -2.34 -35.27
C LYS A 29 -7.18 -2.72 -35.04
N GLU A 30 -7.60 -3.89 -35.54
CA GLU A 30 -8.97 -4.36 -35.34
C GLU A 30 -9.22 -4.74 -33.87
N PHE A 31 -8.26 -5.42 -33.24
CA PHE A 31 -8.28 -5.84 -31.84
C PHE A 31 -8.36 -4.63 -30.89
N GLU A 32 -7.66 -3.54 -31.20
CA GLU A 32 -7.76 -2.27 -30.46
C GLU A 32 -9.20 -1.74 -30.39
N ASN A 33 -9.98 -1.85 -31.48
CA ASN A 33 -11.37 -1.38 -31.51
C ASN A 33 -12.29 -2.16 -30.55
N TYR A 34 -11.92 -3.38 -30.15
CA TYR A 34 -12.70 -4.20 -29.23
C TYR A 34 -12.29 -4.03 -27.76
N ILE A 35 -11.13 -3.45 -27.48
CA ILE A 35 -10.52 -3.46 -26.13
C ILE A 35 -10.35 -2.06 -25.56
N LEU A 36 -10.21 -1.06 -26.43
CA LEU A 36 -10.08 0.32 -25.99
C LEU A 36 -11.38 0.80 -25.32
N PRO A 37 -11.29 1.45 -24.15
CA PRO A 37 -12.44 2.06 -23.51
C PRO A 37 -13.13 3.07 -24.42
N LYS A 38 -14.46 3.15 -24.35
CA LYS A 38 -15.26 4.03 -25.22
C LYS A 38 -15.72 5.29 -24.49
N GLY A 39 -14.90 6.33 -24.48
CA GLY A 39 -15.28 7.61 -23.87
C GLY A 39 -14.08 8.45 -23.49
N ASP A 40 -14.33 9.52 -22.73
CA ASP A 40 -13.29 10.45 -22.26
C ASP A 40 -12.88 10.21 -20.80
N THR A 41 -13.68 9.46 -20.04
CA THR A 41 -13.46 9.17 -18.63
C THR A 41 -13.44 7.65 -18.45
N ILE A 42 -12.25 7.10 -18.28
CA ILE A 42 -12.00 5.67 -18.53
C ILE A 42 -11.23 5.01 -17.41
N PHE A 43 -11.45 3.71 -17.23
CA PHE A 43 -10.77 2.91 -16.20
C PHE A 43 -9.27 2.83 -16.47
N GLY A 44 -8.49 2.79 -15.39
CA GLY A 44 -7.09 2.38 -15.44
C GLY A 44 -6.93 1.00 -16.06
N PHE A 45 -5.87 0.80 -16.85
CA PHE A 45 -5.51 -0.53 -17.37
C PHE A 45 -5.20 -1.55 -16.25
N TRP A 46 -4.91 -1.06 -15.05
CA TRP A 46 -4.64 -1.87 -13.85
C TRP A 46 -5.90 -2.36 -13.12
N MET A 47 -7.10 -1.96 -13.54
CA MET A 47 -8.35 -2.49 -12.99
C MET A 47 -8.60 -3.88 -13.58
N GLN A 48 -8.52 -4.92 -12.74
CA GLN A 48 -8.56 -6.33 -13.20
C GLN A 48 -9.65 -7.15 -12.53
N THR A 49 -10.19 -6.67 -11.41
CA THR A 49 -11.04 -7.48 -10.53
C THR A 49 -12.37 -6.78 -10.23
N LEU A 50 -13.36 -7.56 -9.76
CA LEU A 50 -14.59 -6.99 -9.21
C LEU A 50 -14.32 -6.14 -7.97
N ALA A 51 -13.26 -6.44 -7.20
CA ALA A 51 -12.86 -5.61 -6.07
C ALA A 51 -12.41 -4.21 -6.53
N ASP A 52 -11.68 -4.11 -7.65
CA ASP A 52 -11.32 -2.80 -8.23
C ASP A 52 -12.58 -1.99 -8.62
N LEU A 53 -13.63 -2.65 -9.12
CA LEU A 53 -14.91 -1.98 -9.41
C LEU A 53 -15.61 -1.50 -8.13
N GLU A 54 -15.62 -2.31 -7.07
CA GLU A 54 -16.18 -1.90 -5.78
C GLU A 54 -15.40 -0.74 -5.15
N PHE A 55 -14.09 -0.71 -5.33
CA PHE A 55 -13.24 0.39 -4.88
C PHE A 55 -13.44 1.65 -5.72
N LEU A 56 -13.61 1.54 -7.04
CA LEU A 56 -13.98 2.67 -7.89
C LEU A 56 -15.34 3.26 -7.48
N ASP A 57 -16.34 2.41 -7.24
CA ASP A 57 -17.66 2.82 -6.74
C ASP A 57 -17.55 3.60 -5.41
N LEU A 58 -16.80 3.06 -4.44
CA LEU A 58 -16.52 3.72 -3.17
C LEU A 58 -15.83 5.08 -3.33
N GLU A 59 -14.85 5.16 -4.23
CA GLU A 59 -14.08 6.37 -4.48
C GLU A 59 -14.97 7.47 -5.10
N LEU A 60 -15.82 7.10 -6.06
CA LEU A 60 -16.74 8.02 -6.74
C LEU A 60 -17.80 8.57 -5.78
N GLN A 61 -18.32 7.78 -4.83
CA GLN A 61 -19.22 8.28 -3.77
C GLN A 61 -18.56 9.37 -2.89
N GLY A 62 -17.24 9.27 -2.73
CA GLY A 62 -16.44 10.25 -2.00
C GLY A 62 -16.19 11.54 -2.77
N LEU A 63 -16.00 11.45 -4.08
CA LEU A 63 -15.44 12.53 -4.92
C LEU A 63 -16.44 13.22 -5.86
N THR A 64 -17.61 12.63 -6.11
CA THR A 64 -18.56 13.11 -7.13
C THR A 64 -19.93 13.44 -6.54
N ASP A 65 -20.68 14.30 -7.23
CA ASP A 65 -22.08 14.59 -6.91
C ASP A 65 -23.00 13.50 -7.48
N GLU A 66 -22.73 13.08 -8.72
CA GLU A 66 -23.48 12.08 -9.47
C GLU A 66 -22.51 11.27 -10.35
N TYR A 67 -22.73 9.96 -10.48
CA TYR A 67 -21.95 9.12 -11.38
C TYR A 67 -22.70 7.86 -11.84
N THR A 68 -22.26 7.29 -12.96
CA THR A 68 -22.65 5.97 -13.45
C THR A 68 -21.42 5.22 -13.96
N ILE A 69 -21.28 3.95 -13.61
CA ILE A 69 -20.18 3.09 -14.05
C ILE A 69 -20.69 2.14 -15.13
N ASP A 70 -20.06 2.15 -16.31
CA ASP A 70 -20.22 1.14 -17.35
C ASP A 70 -18.98 0.23 -17.36
N PRO A 71 -19.03 -0.93 -16.66
CA PRO A 71 -17.88 -1.83 -16.59
C PRO A 71 -17.59 -2.55 -17.91
N VAL A 72 -18.57 -2.66 -18.82
CA VAL A 72 -18.41 -3.33 -20.12
C VAL A 72 -17.60 -2.46 -21.05
N ASN A 73 -17.95 -1.17 -21.15
CA ASN A 73 -17.22 -0.21 -21.97
C ASN A 73 -16.05 0.47 -21.23
N ARG A 74 -15.86 0.15 -19.93
CA ARG A 74 -14.79 0.64 -19.05
C ARG A 74 -14.80 2.16 -18.87
N VAL A 75 -15.99 2.73 -18.74
CA VAL A 75 -16.25 4.18 -18.77
C VAL A 75 -17.05 4.60 -17.56
N VAL A 76 -16.80 5.81 -17.08
CA VAL A 76 -17.59 6.46 -16.03
C VAL A 76 -18.18 7.75 -16.56
N ASN A 77 -19.48 7.93 -16.43
CA ASN A 77 -20.06 9.26 -16.51
C ASN A 77 -20.09 9.84 -15.10
N LEU A 78 -19.61 11.05 -14.91
CA LEU A 78 -19.56 11.70 -13.60
C LEU A 78 -19.83 13.20 -13.70
N LYS A 79 -20.23 13.77 -12.57
CA LYS A 79 -20.42 15.20 -12.33
C LYS A 79 -19.80 15.57 -10.98
N GLY A 80 -19.07 16.69 -10.96
CA GLY A 80 -18.37 17.20 -9.79
C GLY A 80 -17.18 18.07 -10.21
N ASP A 81 -16.27 18.35 -9.29
CA ASP A 81 -15.02 19.07 -9.57
C ASP A 81 -14.04 18.16 -10.33
N GLU A 82 -14.01 18.29 -11.65
CA GLU A 82 -13.21 17.45 -12.54
C GLU A 82 -11.71 17.51 -12.24
N ASP A 83 -11.19 18.69 -11.87
CA ASP A 83 -9.77 18.87 -11.57
C ASP A 83 -9.40 18.23 -10.23
N LEU A 84 -10.25 18.39 -9.21
CA LEU A 84 -10.09 17.69 -7.94
C LEU A 84 -10.15 16.17 -8.12
N ILE A 85 -11.15 15.67 -8.86
CA ILE A 85 -11.30 14.23 -9.13
C ILE A 85 -10.05 13.71 -9.83
N ARG A 86 -9.59 14.39 -10.89
CA ARG A 86 -8.39 14.00 -11.66
C ARG A 86 -7.12 13.95 -10.80
N LEU A 87 -7.00 14.82 -9.79
CA LEU A 87 -5.85 14.84 -8.88
C LEU A 87 -5.95 13.81 -7.74
N ARG A 88 -7.13 13.25 -7.48
CA ARG A 88 -7.36 12.34 -6.33
C ARG A 88 -7.61 10.89 -6.71
N ILE A 89 -8.40 10.65 -7.75
CA ILE A 89 -8.93 9.34 -8.09
C ILE A 89 -7.82 8.35 -8.48
N ALA A 90 -7.90 7.12 -7.97
CA ALA A 90 -6.86 6.11 -8.15
C ALA A 90 -7.22 5.00 -9.16
N HIS A 91 -8.49 4.95 -9.58
CA HIS A 91 -8.99 3.90 -10.46
C HIS A 91 -9.23 4.33 -11.91
N LEU A 92 -9.22 5.63 -12.20
CA LEU A 92 -9.42 6.13 -13.56
C LEU A 92 -8.09 6.52 -14.21
N GLU A 93 -7.91 6.13 -15.46
CA GLU A 93 -6.76 6.54 -16.26
C GLU A 93 -6.90 8.00 -16.70
N LYS A 94 -8.11 8.34 -17.14
CA LYS A 94 -8.48 9.66 -17.62
C LYS A 94 -9.80 10.10 -17.03
N VAL A 95 -9.93 11.40 -16.84
CA VAL A 95 -11.18 12.11 -16.52
C VAL A 95 -11.36 13.20 -17.57
N LYS A 96 -12.45 13.14 -18.33
CA LYS A 96 -12.77 14.10 -19.40
C LYS A 96 -11.63 14.32 -20.40
N GLY A 97 -11.00 13.22 -20.81
CA GLY A 97 -9.91 13.18 -21.78
C GLY A 97 -8.53 13.51 -21.20
N LYS A 98 -8.45 13.96 -19.95
CA LYS A 98 -7.19 14.34 -19.28
C LYS A 98 -6.69 13.23 -18.37
N THR A 99 -5.39 12.98 -18.42
CA THR A 99 -4.70 12.00 -17.57
C THR A 99 -4.81 12.36 -16.08
N THR A 100 -5.11 11.35 -15.25
CA THR A 100 -5.18 11.50 -13.79
C THR A 100 -3.78 11.53 -13.16
N LEU A 101 -3.67 12.09 -11.95
CA LEU A 101 -2.43 12.07 -11.19
C LEU A 101 -1.94 10.64 -10.94
N TYR A 102 -2.87 9.71 -10.69
CA TYR A 102 -2.51 8.32 -10.41
C TYR A 102 -1.93 7.62 -11.65
N THR A 103 -2.46 7.86 -12.86
CA THR A 103 -1.83 7.38 -14.10
C THR A 103 -0.40 7.88 -14.24
N GLU A 104 -0.16 9.16 -13.94
CA GLU A 104 1.18 9.74 -14.02
C GLU A 104 2.13 9.15 -13.00
N LEU A 105 1.66 8.81 -11.79
CA LEU A 105 2.43 8.02 -10.83
C LEU A 105 2.75 6.62 -11.39
N VAL A 106 1.77 5.93 -11.97
CA VAL A 106 1.96 4.59 -12.54
C VAL A 106 2.99 4.63 -13.68
N ASP A 107 2.87 5.56 -14.62
CA ASP A 107 3.75 5.66 -15.78
C ASP A 107 5.17 6.07 -15.39
N LYS A 108 5.33 7.03 -14.47
CA LYS A 108 6.63 7.53 -14.02
C LYS A 108 7.43 6.48 -13.25
N PHE A 109 6.75 5.64 -12.48
CA PHE A 109 7.38 4.62 -11.63
C PHE A 109 7.34 3.21 -12.25
N GLY A 110 6.50 2.98 -13.25
CA GLY A 110 6.31 1.69 -13.91
C GLY A 110 5.62 0.63 -13.04
N ASP A 111 4.95 1.03 -11.95
CA ASP A 111 4.35 0.12 -10.98
C ASP A 111 3.18 0.81 -10.24
N THR A 112 2.10 0.07 -10.00
CA THR A 112 0.88 0.57 -9.34
C THR A 112 0.98 0.62 -7.81
N ASN A 113 1.99 -0.01 -7.22
CA ASN A 113 2.16 -0.19 -5.79
C ASN A 113 3.55 0.22 -5.28
N ALA A 114 4.52 0.49 -6.16
CA ALA A 114 5.90 0.82 -5.80
C ALA A 114 6.28 2.29 -6.01
N TYR A 115 5.33 3.19 -6.29
CA TYR A 115 5.59 4.61 -6.46
C TYR A 115 6.00 5.29 -5.15
N ALA A 116 6.67 6.44 -5.27
CA ALA A 116 7.00 7.36 -4.17
C ALA A 116 7.44 6.65 -2.87
N PHE A 117 8.50 5.85 -2.92
CA PHE A 117 9.09 5.15 -1.77
C PHE A 117 8.25 4.02 -1.13
N HIS A 118 7.11 3.61 -1.70
CA HIS A 118 6.38 2.44 -1.15
C HIS A 118 7.19 1.14 -1.22
N ASN A 119 8.15 1.06 -2.15
CA ASN A 119 9.13 -0.02 -2.27
C ASN A 119 10.53 0.34 -1.71
N LEU A 120 10.62 1.27 -0.75
CA LEU A 120 11.87 1.67 -0.08
C LEU A 120 12.60 0.48 0.58
N TYR A 121 11.85 -0.44 1.16
CA TYR A 121 12.36 -1.62 1.86
C TYR A 121 11.36 -2.77 1.70
N PRO A 122 11.80 -4.04 1.55
CA PRO A 122 10.93 -5.20 1.31
C PRO A 122 10.17 -5.67 2.57
N TYR A 123 9.62 -4.73 3.35
CA TYR A 123 8.85 -4.97 4.57
C TYR A 123 7.59 -5.78 4.24
N LYS A 124 7.24 -6.73 5.11
CA LYS A 124 6.14 -7.68 4.90
C LYS A 124 4.89 -7.23 5.65
N GLY A 125 3.72 -7.59 5.13
CA GLY A 125 2.44 -7.18 5.72
C GLY A 125 2.08 -5.72 5.45
N LYS A 126 2.42 -5.22 4.25
CA LYS A 126 1.91 -3.92 3.76
C LYS A 126 0.64 -4.17 2.94
N PHE A 127 -0.35 -3.31 3.10
CA PHE A 127 -1.46 -3.22 2.14
C PHE A 127 -1.10 -2.27 0.99
N TYR A 128 -1.86 -2.37 -0.10
CA TYR A 128 -1.59 -1.64 -1.34
C TYR A 128 -1.85 -0.12 -1.18
N PRO A 129 -0.93 0.75 -1.62
CA PRO A 129 -1.12 2.21 -1.56
C PRO A 129 -2.41 2.70 -2.21
N ARG A 130 -2.78 2.09 -3.35
CA ARG A 130 -4.03 2.39 -4.07
C ARG A 130 -5.27 2.25 -3.17
N VAL A 131 -5.33 1.20 -2.35
CA VAL A 131 -6.46 0.97 -1.43
C VAL A 131 -6.53 2.08 -0.39
N VAL A 132 -5.39 2.57 0.10
CA VAL A 132 -5.38 3.69 1.06
C VAL A 132 -5.91 4.96 0.42
N ARG A 133 -5.39 5.32 -0.76
CA ARG A 133 -5.83 6.51 -1.50
C ARG A 133 -7.34 6.49 -1.76
N THR A 134 -7.85 5.32 -2.14
CA THR A 134 -9.28 5.05 -2.31
C THR A 134 -10.06 5.34 -1.04
N LEU A 135 -9.61 4.82 0.10
CA LEU A 135 -10.28 4.99 1.39
C LEU A 135 -10.22 6.44 1.89
N ILE A 136 -9.10 7.12 1.67
CA ILE A 136 -8.94 8.55 1.95
C ILE A 136 -9.99 9.37 1.17
N ASN A 137 -10.21 9.02 -0.10
CA ASN A 137 -11.21 9.65 -0.97
C ASN A 137 -12.64 9.30 -0.55
N ALA A 138 -12.94 8.02 -0.32
CA ALA A 138 -14.25 7.55 0.13
C ALA A 138 -14.67 8.17 1.47
N PHE A 139 -13.71 8.41 2.38
CA PHE A 139 -13.93 9.07 3.67
C PHE A 139 -13.95 10.60 3.58
N LYS A 140 -13.82 11.17 2.37
CA LYS A 140 -13.85 12.62 2.11
C LYS A 140 -12.82 13.40 2.94
N LEU A 141 -11.66 12.78 3.20
CA LEU A 141 -10.61 13.41 4.00
C LEU A 141 -9.95 14.54 3.20
N SER A 142 -9.65 15.63 3.88
CA SER A 142 -9.03 16.84 3.31
C SER A 142 -7.84 17.28 4.16
N GLN A 143 -7.18 18.38 3.77
CA GLN A 143 -6.08 19.00 4.53
C GLN A 143 -6.43 19.37 5.99
N ASN A 144 -7.72 19.47 6.31
CA ASN A 144 -8.20 19.74 7.67
C ASN A 144 -8.49 18.46 8.48
N SER A 145 -8.37 17.30 7.85
CA SER A 145 -8.61 16.00 8.48
C SER A 145 -7.34 15.47 9.14
N LEU A 146 -7.52 14.61 10.13
CA LEU A 146 -6.45 13.86 10.78
C LEU A 146 -6.71 12.35 10.68
N LEU A 147 -5.77 11.64 10.05
CA LEU A 147 -5.81 10.18 9.86
C LEU A 147 -5.00 9.45 10.95
N LEU A 148 -5.52 8.33 11.45
CA LEU A 148 -4.81 7.40 12.32
C LEU A 148 -4.47 6.09 11.59
N ASP A 149 -3.26 5.59 11.78
CA ASP A 149 -2.90 4.18 11.55
C ASP A 149 -2.24 3.60 12.81
N PRO A 150 -2.96 2.82 13.64
CA PRO A 150 -2.43 2.25 14.87
C PRO A 150 -1.64 0.95 14.70
N PHE A 151 -1.46 0.49 13.46
CA PHE A 151 -0.62 -0.65 13.07
C PHE A 151 0.27 -0.23 11.89
N ASN A 152 0.96 0.89 12.08
CA ASN A 152 1.54 1.66 10.98
C ASN A 152 2.56 0.88 10.15
N GLY A 153 3.29 -0.06 10.76
CA GLY A 153 4.33 -0.84 10.12
C GLY A 153 5.31 0.06 9.38
N SER A 154 5.49 -0.17 8.07
CA SER A 154 6.33 0.69 7.20
C SER A 154 5.69 2.01 6.75
N GLY A 155 4.51 2.35 7.24
CA GLY A 155 3.86 3.66 7.05
C GLY A 155 3.07 3.84 5.75
N THR A 156 2.46 2.80 5.17
CA THR A 156 1.71 2.95 3.91
C THR A 156 0.58 3.98 4.04
N ALA A 157 -0.25 3.90 5.09
CA ALA A 157 -1.37 4.81 5.26
C ALA A 157 -0.91 6.25 5.54
N THR A 158 0.04 6.42 6.47
CA THR A 158 0.60 7.73 6.78
C THR A 158 1.26 8.38 5.56
N HIS A 159 1.95 7.59 4.73
CA HIS A 159 2.66 8.11 3.56
C HIS A 159 1.72 8.52 2.43
N GLU A 160 0.66 7.75 2.17
CA GLU A 160 -0.38 8.17 1.22
C GLU A 160 -1.10 9.43 1.71
N ALA A 161 -1.37 9.54 3.01
CA ALA A 161 -1.93 10.77 3.59
C ALA A 161 -0.99 11.96 3.36
N SER A 162 0.32 11.80 3.62
CA SER A 162 1.35 12.81 3.37
C SER A 162 1.36 13.26 1.90
N LEU A 163 1.35 12.32 0.94
CA LEU A 163 1.29 12.62 -0.50
C LEU A 163 0.00 13.33 -0.94
N MET A 164 -1.09 13.14 -0.20
CA MET A 164 -2.39 13.76 -0.45
C MET A 164 -2.63 15.03 0.36
N GLY A 165 -1.61 15.52 1.10
CA GLY A 165 -1.69 16.73 1.90
C GLY A 165 -2.59 16.60 3.12
N ILE A 166 -2.61 15.42 3.75
CA ILE A 166 -3.44 15.10 4.91
C ILE A 166 -2.53 14.74 6.08
N LYS A 167 -2.79 15.35 7.23
CA LYS A 167 -2.05 15.04 8.46
C LYS A 167 -2.38 13.65 8.94
N SER A 168 -1.37 12.95 9.43
CA SER A 168 -1.54 11.59 9.93
C SER A 168 -0.71 11.31 11.17
N VAL A 169 -1.20 10.38 11.98
CA VAL A 169 -0.47 9.79 13.11
C VAL A 169 -0.37 8.29 12.90
N GLY A 170 0.85 7.78 12.89
CA GLY A 170 1.15 6.35 12.86
C GLY A 170 1.61 5.87 14.23
N VAL A 171 1.05 4.77 14.73
CA VAL A 171 1.56 4.07 15.92
C VAL A 171 2.02 2.69 15.48
N ASP A 172 3.22 2.30 15.88
CA ASP A 172 3.71 0.93 15.68
C ASP A 172 4.59 0.48 16.84
N ILE A 173 4.63 -0.83 17.04
CA ILE A 173 5.37 -1.43 18.16
C ILE A 173 6.77 -1.91 17.76
N THR A 174 7.05 -1.98 16.46
CA THR A 174 8.29 -2.51 15.93
C THR A 174 9.30 -1.40 15.70
N PRO A 175 10.53 -1.50 16.27
CA PRO A 175 11.57 -0.51 16.01
C PRO A 175 11.85 -0.33 14.52
N MET A 176 11.85 -1.43 13.74
CA MET A 176 12.07 -1.35 12.30
C MET A 176 10.90 -0.70 11.57
N GLY A 177 9.65 -0.94 11.97
CA GLY A 177 8.48 -0.24 11.43
C GLY A 177 8.57 1.26 11.65
N ILE A 178 8.94 1.69 12.86
CA ILE A 178 9.15 3.10 13.20
C ILE A 178 10.24 3.71 12.31
N VAL A 179 11.43 3.11 12.25
CA VAL A 179 12.53 3.63 11.41
C VAL A 179 12.12 3.73 9.94
N LEU A 180 11.46 2.72 9.39
CA LEU A 180 11.05 2.71 7.98
C LEU A 180 9.93 3.70 7.68
N SER A 181 8.95 3.82 8.56
CA SER A 181 7.82 4.72 8.37
C SER A 181 8.23 6.18 8.52
N GLU A 182 9.09 6.50 9.50
CA GLU A 182 9.71 7.82 9.59
C GLU A 182 10.54 8.13 8.35
N LEU A 183 11.49 7.24 7.99
CA LEU A 183 12.35 7.46 6.83
C LEU A 183 11.53 7.68 5.55
N LYS A 184 10.48 6.88 5.32
CA LYS A 184 9.63 7.00 4.13
C LYS A 184 8.95 8.38 4.07
N ASN A 185 8.42 8.87 5.19
CA ASN A 185 7.76 10.17 5.25
C ASN A 185 8.78 11.33 5.20
N ASP A 186 9.91 11.21 5.89
CA ASP A 186 10.98 12.23 5.96
C ASP A 186 11.63 12.47 4.59
N LEU A 187 11.76 11.42 3.76
CA LEU A 187 12.29 11.51 2.39
C LEU A 187 11.45 12.42 1.47
N LEU A 188 10.21 12.78 1.84
CA LEU A 188 9.41 13.76 1.09
C LEU A 188 9.87 15.22 1.30
N PHE A 189 10.69 15.47 2.33
CA PHE A 189 11.10 16.79 2.78
C PHE A 189 12.61 16.99 2.80
N ILE A 190 13.39 15.97 2.42
CA ILE A 190 14.84 16.07 2.31
C ILE A 190 15.26 16.86 1.07
N ASP A 191 16.29 17.69 1.21
CA ASP A 191 16.96 18.35 0.09
C ASP A 191 17.65 17.31 -0.80
N GLU A 192 17.47 17.39 -2.12
CA GLU A 192 18.04 16.42 -3.07
C GLU A 192 19.57 16.30 -2.94
N GLN A 193 20.26 17.42 -2.69
CA GLN A 193 21.72 17.47 -2.54
C GLN A 193 22.23 16.62 -1.38
N LYS A 194 21.42 16.35 -0.35
CA LYS A 194 21.81 15.47 0.76
C LYS A 194 21.85 13.99 0.37
N LEU A 195 21.31 13.63 -0.79
CA LEU A 195 21.36 12.27 -1.36
C LEU A 195 22.54 12.08 -2.32
N ASP A 196 23.36 13.11 -2.53
CA ASP A 196 24.52 13.08 -3.41
C ASP A 196 25.77 12.61 -2.68
N PHE A 197 26.08 11.31 -2.83
CA PHE A 197 27.28 10.70 -2.29
C PHE A 197 28.18 10.22 -3.43
N SER A 198 29.48 10.47 -3.30
CA SER A 198 30.50 9.88 -4.16
C SER A 198 30.66 8.38 -3.89
N LEU A 199 31.19 7.64 -4.88
CA LEU A 199 31.44 6.20 -4.72
C LEU A 199 32.38 5.89 -3.54
N ASN A 200 33.38 6.72 -3.30
CA ASN A 200 34.32 6.54 -2.18
C ASN A 200 33.63 6.77 -0.83
N GLU A 201 32.76 7.77 -0.73
CA GLU A 201 31.94 7.98 0.47
C GLU A 201 31.06 6.77 0.74
N LEU A 202 30.35 6.25 -0.27
CA LEU A 202 29.47 5.09 -0.11
C LEU A 202 30.23 3.83 0.33
N GLN A 203 31.46 3.62 -0.15
CA GLN A 203 32.31 2.52 0.32
C GLN A 203 32.71 2.70 1.78
N ASN A 204 33.11 3.90 2.18
CA ASN A 204 33.48 4.22 3.55
C ASN A 204 32.27 4.07 4.50
N ILE A 205 31.09 4.52 4.08
CA ILE A 205 29.82 4.36 4.81
C ILE A 205 29.52 2.89 5.02
N LEU A 206 29.57 2.08 3.95
CA LEU A 206 29.32 0.64 4.04
C LEU A 206 30.28 -0.03 5.03
N GLN A 207 31.57 0.29 4.96
CA GLN A 207 32.57 -0.25 5.89
C GLN A 207 32.34 0.21 7.33
N ALA A 208 31.94 1.46 7.55
CA ALA A 208 31.58 1.97 8.88
C ALA A 208 30.36 1.25 9.45
N ILE A 209 29.33 0.99 8.62
CA ILE A 209 28.15 0.23 9.01
C ILE A 209 28.55 -1.20 9.39
N GLU A 210 29.31 -1.91 8.54
CA GLU A 210 29.77 -3.29 8.81
C GLU A 210 30.56 -3.39 10.12
N ASN A 211 31.31 -2.35 10.47
CA ASN A 211 32.08 -2.27 11.73
C ASN A 211 31.27 -1.77 12.94
N LYS A 212 29.95 -1.52 12.79
CA LYS A 212 29.08 -0.93 13.82
C LYS A 212 29.56 0.43 14.34
N LYS A 213 30.15 1.25 13.46
CA LYS A 213 30.65 2.61 13.77
C LYS A 213 29.96 3.69 12.94
N TRP A 214 28.85 3.35 12.29
CA TRP A 214 28.12 4.28 11.44
C TRP A 214 27.30 5.25 12.28
N GLU A 215 27.58 6.53 12.13
CA GLU A 215 26.83 7.65 12.68
C GLU A 215 26.79 8.77 11.64
N HIS A 216 25.73 9.56 11.66
CA HIS A 216 25.61 10.72 10.77
C HIS A 216 24.81 11.80 11.50
N SER A 217 25.18 13.07 11.32
CA SER A 217 24.53 14.20 12.01
C SER A 217 23.08 14.41 11.55
N ASP A 218 22.80 14.15 10.27
CA ASP A 218 21.44 14.11 9.73
C ASP A 218 20.79 12.74 10.05
N PRO A 219 19.72 12.70 10.87
CA PRO A 219 19.06 11.46 11.26
C PRO A 219 18.37 10.74 10.09
N VAL A 220 17.95 11.47 9.06
CA VAL A 220 17.33 10.86 7.85
C VAL A 220 18.40 10.09 7.09
N ILE A 221 19.58 10.67 6.90
CA ILE A 221 20.72 9.99 6.25
C ILE A 221 21.21 8.81 7.08
N HIS A 222 21.26 8.95 8.41
CA HIS A 222 21.61 7.84 9.29
C HIS A 222 20.67 6.64 9.09
N LYS A 223 19.35 6.88 9.19
CA LYS A 223 18.31 5.85 8.99
C LYS A 223 18.35 5.27 7.57
N LEU A 224 18.53 6.13 6.56
CA LEU A 224 18.61 5.75 5.15
C LEU A 224 19.72 4.74 4.90
N MET A 225 20.94 5.04 5.33
CA MET A 225 22.09 4.19 5.06
C MET A 225 21.98 2.84 5.77
N LEU A 226 21.42 2.80 6.99
CA LEU A 226 21.12 1.55 7.69
C LEU A 226 20.04 0.74 6.96
N ALA A 227 18.95 1.37 6.52
CA ALA A 227 17.88 0.67 5.80
C ALA A 227 18.39 0.07 4.47
N VAL A 228 19.19 0.82 3.71
CA VAL A 228 19.83 0.35 2.46
C VAL A 228 20.79 -0.80 2.76
N TYR A 229 21.56 -0.73 3.85
CA TYR A 229 22.45 -1.80 4.25
C TYR A 229 21.68 -3.08 4.63
N PHE A 230 20.67 -2.98 5.49
CA PHE A 230 19.88 -4.15 5.91
C PHE A 230 19.19 -4.83 4.73
N ASP A 231 18.61 -4.05 3.81
CA ASP A 231 18.02 -4.60 2.59
C ASP A 231 19.10 -5.21 1.67
N THR A 232 20.30 -4.63 1.61
CA THR A 232 21.44 -5.20 0.87
C THR A 232 21.79 -6.58 1.43
N ILE A 233 22.01 -6.70 2.73
CA ILE A 233 22.39 -7.97 3.37
C ILE A 233 21.26 -9.01 3.24
N ASP A 234 20.00 -8.61 3.45
CA ASP A 234 18.85 -9.52 3.29
C ASP A 234 18.75 -10.04 1.83
N ALA A 235 18.98 -9.18 0.83
CA ALA A 235 19.00 -9.61 -0.56
C ALA A 235 20.09 -10.65 -0.86
N PHE A 236 21.28 -10.51 -0.26
CA PHE A 236 22.36 -11.49 -0.39
C PHE A 236 22.04 -12.83 0.30
N VAL A 237 21.33 -12.80 1.42
CA VAL A 237 20.87 -14.03 2.11
C VAL A 237 19.82 -14.75 1.26
N ARG A 238 18.95 -14.02 0.55
CA ARG A 238 17.85 -14.62 -0.23
C ARG A 238 18.24 -15.17 -1.60
N THR A 239 19.29 -14.68 -2.25
CA THR A 239 19.64 -15.11 -3.61
C THR A 239 21.11 -14.92 -3.96
N SER A 240 21.66 -15.88 -4.73
CA SER A 240 23.02 -15.81 -5.28
C SER A 240 23.16 -14.90 -6.50
N ARG A 241 22.06 -14.37 -7.05
CA ARG A 241 22.05 -13.51 -8.25
C ARG A 241 22.97 -12.29 -8.09
N TYR A 242 23.10 -11.77 -6.88
CA TYR A 242 23.88 -10.56 -6.59
C TYR A 242 25.37 -10.82 -6.34
N ASN A 243 25.82 -12.09 -6.31
CA ASN A 243 27.22 -12.43 -6.05
C ASN A 243 28.20 -11.76 -7.03
N ARG A 244 27.80 -11.64 -8.31
CA ARG A 244 28.62 -10.97 -9.32
C ARG A 244 28.78 -9.46 -9.10
N LYS A 245 27.78 -8.82 -8.49
CA LYS A 245 27.74 -7.36 -8.25
C LYS A 245 28.47 -6.98 -6.95
N GLY A 246 28.51 -7.90 -5.99
CA GLY A 246 29.09 -7.66 -4.66
C GLY A 246 28.24 -6.74 -3.79
N LYS A 247 28.53 -6.73 -2.48
CA LYS A 247 27.73 -5.96 -1.49
C LYS A 247 27.75 -4.46 -1.80
N ALA A 248 28.93 -3.89 -2.06
CA ALA A 248 29.08 -2.48 -2.36
C ALA A 248 28.29 -2.07 -3.61
N GLY A 249 28.36 -2.87 -4.68
CA GLY A 249 27.62 -2.59 -5.91
C GLY A 249 26.10 -2.60 -5.70
N LEU A 250 25.57 -3.55 -4.92
CA LEU A 250 24.14 -3.61 -4.60
C LEU A 250 23.70 -2.49 -3.65
N PHE A 251 24.53 -2.14 -2.67
CA PHE A 251 24.29 -1.02 -1.75
C PHE A 251 24.13 0.29 -2.52
N ILE A 252 25.06 0.57 -3.45
CA ILE A 252 25.03 1.75 -4.32
C ILE A 252 23.80 1.73 -5.25
N GLU A 253 23.48 0.59 -5.86
CA GLU A 253 22.29 0.43 -6.71
C GLU A 253 21.00 0.76 -5.97
N LYS A 254 20.86 0.28 -4.72
CA LYS A 254 19.67 0.53 -3.90
C LYS A 254 19.55 1.98 -3.48
N LEU A 255 20.66 2.65 -3.13
CA LEU A 255 20.63 4.08 -2.86
C LEU A 255 20.26 4.89 -4.11
N ASN A 256 20.81 4.53 -5.27
CA ASN A 256 20.48 5.19 -6.54
C ASN A 256 19.01 5.04 -6.91
N TYR A 257 18.41 3.88 -6.61
CA TYR A 257 16.96 3.69 -6.76
C TYR A 257 16.15 4.66 -5.88
N ILE A 258 16.59 4.88 -4.63
CA ILE A 258 15.92 5.83 -3.72
C ILE A 258 16.09 7.26 -4.21
N LYS A 259 17.27 7.63 -4.70
CA LYS A 259 17.52 8.95 -5.31
C LYS A 259 16.64 9.19 -6.55
N ASP A 260 16.52 8.20 -7.43
CA ASP A 260 15.61 8.26 -8.58
C ASP A 260 14.14 8.38 -8.14
N CYS A 261 13.73 7.65 -7.11
CA CYS A 261 12.40 7.79 -6.53
C CYS A 261 12.15 9.19 -5.97
N HIS A 262 13.11 9.79 -5.28
CA HIS A 262 13.03 11.16 -4.76
C HIS A 262 12.82 12.15 -5.89
N LYS A 263 13.71 12.13 -6.89
CA LYS A 263 13.62 12.99 -8.07
C LYS A 263 12.27 12.88 -8.77
N LYS A 264 11.82 11.66 -9.08
CA LYS A 264 10.51 11.42 -9.73
C LYS A 264 9.34 11.96 -8.91
N THR A 265 9.41 11.82 -7.58
CA THR A 265 8.38 12.30 -6.65
C THR A 265 8.34 13.83 -6.62
N MET A 266 9.50 14.50 -6.55
CA MET A 266 9.58 15.97 -6.57
C MET A 266 9.11 16.56 -7.89
N GLU A 267 9.49 15.97 -9.03
CA GLU A 267 9.00 16.39 -10.34
C GLU A 267 7.46 16.32 -10.44
N ILE A 268 6.83 15.28 -9.87
CA ILE A 268 5.37 15.16 -9.82
C ILE A 268 4.77 16.21 -8.86
N LYS A 269 5.38 16.40 -7.69
CA LYS A 269 4.98 17.41 -6.71
C LYS A 269 4.94 18.80 -7.34
N GLU A 270 6.00 19.19 -8.06
CA GLU A 270 6.11 20.49 -8.73
C GLU A 270 5.13 20.61 -9.89
N LYS A 271 5.05 19.60 -10.78
CA LYS A 271 4.15 19.59 -11.94
C LYS A 271 2.68 19.82 -11.56
N TYR A 272 2.24 19.27 -10.42
CA TYR A 272 0.84 19.37 -9.98
C TYR A 272 0.63 20.29 -8.78
N GLY A 273 1.65 21.00 -8.32
CA GLY A 273 1.56 21.89 -7.15
C GLY A 273 1.11 21.17 -5.88
N LEU A 274 1.52 19.92 -5.69
CA LEU A 274 1.10 19.09 -4.56
C LEU A 274 1.69 19.62 -3.26
N LYS A 275 0.85 19.73 -2.23
CA LYS A 275 1.27 20.06 -0.88
C LYS A 275 1.37 18.79 -0.07
N PHE A 276 2.60 18.41 0.29
CA PHE A 276 2.82 17.27 1.18
C PHE A 276 2.71 17.70 2.63
N GLU A 277 2.16 16.83 3.47
CA GLU A 277 2.07 17.03 4.91
C GLU A 277 2.95 16.02 5.64
N PRO A 278 3.61 16.39 6.75
CA PRO A 278 4.39 15.45 7.55
C PRO A 278 3.47 14.52 8.35
N ALA A 279 3.91 13.28 8.55
CA ALA A 279 3.29 12.33 9.45
C ALA A 279 3.98 12.34 10.83
N ARG A 280 3.20 12.22 11.92
CA ARG A 280 3.75 11.98 13.25
C ARG A 280 3.80 10.48 13.51
N ILE A 281 5.00 9.91 13.66
CA ILE A 281 5.19 8.49 13.95
C ILE A 281 5.51 8.32 15.44
N ILE A 282 4.91 7.31 16.08
CA ILE A 282 5.04 7.05 17.51
C ILE A 282 5.34 5.58 17.73
N GLU A 283 6.44 5.27 18.42
CA GLU A 283 6.66 3.92 18.95
C GLU A 283 5.71 3.70 20.12
N GLY A 284 4.77 2.77 19.96
CA GLY A 284 3.73 2.55 20.94
C GLY A 284 2.91 1.29 20.71
N ASP A 285 2.20 0.89 21.75
CA ASP A 285 1.27 -0.23 21.70
C ASP A 285 -0.16 0.28 21.60
N ILE A 286 -0.89 -0.16 20.58
CA ILE A 286 -2.32 0.15 20.43
C ILE A 286 -3.15 -0.28 21.64
N LEU A 287 -2.76 -1.34 22.36
CA LEU A 287 -3.47 -1.74 23.57
C LEU A 287 -3.29 -0.74 24.72
N GLU A 288 -2.24 0.07 24.65
CA GLU A 288 -1.89 1.11 25.61
C GLU A 288 -2.20 2.53 25.08
N LEU A 289 -2.92 2.65 23.96
CA LEU A 289 -3.19 3.94 23.30
C LEU A 289 -3.81 4.97 24.25
N LYS A 290 -4.63 4.52 25.21
CA LYS A 290 -5.27 5.37 26.23
C LYS A 290 -4.30 6.03 27.21
N ASN A 291 -3.03 5.58 27.26
CA ASN A 291 -2.00 6.26 28.03
C ASN A 291 -1.59 7.60 27.38
N MET A 292 -1.88 7.78 26.09
CA MET A 292 -1.69 9.03 25.35
C MET A 292 -3.02 9.79 25.29
N ASN A 293 -3.38 10.46 26.39
CA ASN A 293 -4.65 11.19 26.53
C ASN A 293 -4.91 12.18 25.38
N GLU A 294 -3.88 12.70 24.72
CA GLU A 294 -4.02 13.59 23.57
C GLU A 294 -4.58 12.93 22.31
N MET A 295 -4.83 11.62 22.32
CA MET A 295 -5.39 10.85 21.20
C MET A 295 -6.91 10.67 21.26
N GLU A 296 -7.54 10.97 22.40
CA GLU A 296 -8.98 10.80 22.61
C GLU A 296 -9.80 11.64 21.63
N GLY A 297 -10.75 11.01 20.92
CA GLY A 297 -11.75 11.72 20.10
C GLY A 297 -11.15 12.71 19.08
N LYS A 298 -9.96 12.44 18.56
CA LYS A 298 -9.16 13.41 17.78
C LYS A 298 -9.13 13.15 16.29
N PHE A 299 -9.37 11.91 15.88
CA PHE A 299 -9.15 11.47 14.50
C PHE A 299 -10.45 11.47 13.69
N ASP A 300 -10.39 11.97 12.45
CA ASP A 300 -11.53 11.96 11.52
C ASP A 300 -11.68 10.59 10.86
N ALA A 301 -10.57 9.87 10.68
CA ALA A 301 -10.58 8.51 10.19
C ALA A 301 -9.43 7.67 10.74
N CYS A 302 -9.62 6.35 10.69
CA CYS A 302 -8.60 5.34 10.89
C CYS A 302 -8.57 4.43 9.67
N ILE A 303 -7.41 4.28 9.04
CA ILE A 303 -7.19 3.32 7.94
C ILE A 303 -6.00 2.48 8.34
N THR A 304 -6.22 1.17 8.50
CA THR A 304 -5.19 0.31 9.10
C THR A 304 -5.30 -1.15 8.67
N SER A 305 -4.22 -1.90 8.89
CA SER A 305 -4.18 -3.35 8.73
C SER A 305 -3.45 -3.98 9.92
N PRO A 306 -4.17 -4.57 10.90
CA PRO A 306 -3.53 -5.26 12.01
C PRO A 306 -2.71 -6.47 11.51
N PRO A 307 -1.72 -6.95 12.28
CA PRO A 307 -0.98 -8.16 11.91
C PRO A 307 -1.92 -9.38 11.81
N TYR A 308 -1.81 -10.16 10.74
CA TYR A 308 -2.67 -11.33 10.54
C TYR A 308 -2.05 -12.53 11.25
N TYR A 309 -2.83 -13.14 12.11
CA TYR A 309 -2.36 -14.24 12.94
C TYR A 309 -1.88 -15.44 12.10
N PHE A 310 -0.63 -15.86 12.33
CA PHE A 310 0.08 -16.97 11.66
C PHE A 310 0.26 -16.88 10.13
N SER A 311 0.03 -15.71 9.51
CA SER A 311 0.27 -15.57 8.07
C SER A 311 1.74 -15.28 7.74
N ILE A 312 2.42 -14.55 8.61
CA ILE A 312 3.75 -13.98 8.40
C ILE A 312 4.51 -14.02 9.72
N ASP A 313 5.79 -14.42 9.67
CA ASP A 313 6.75 -14.10 10.73
C ASP A 313 7.14 -12.63 10.60
N TYR A 314 6.55 -11.78 11.44
CA TYR A 314 6.74 -10.32 11.41
C TYR A 314 8.02 -9.87 12.14
N VAL A 315 8.56 -10.67 13.06
CA VAL A 315 9.77 -10.32 13.83
C VAL A 315 11.01 -10.94 13.22
N GLY A 316 10.99 -12.24 12.91
CA GLY A 316 12.16 -12.96 12.43
C GLY A 316 12.68 -12.49 11.07
N LYS A 317 11.86 -11.78 10.28
CA LYS A 317 12.27 -11.23 8.98
C LYS A 317 13.18 -10.01 9.07
N ASP A 318 13.09 -9.25 10.15
CA ASP A 318 13.97 -8.11 10.41
C ASP A 318 15.14 -8.50 11.34
N LYS A 319 15.41 -9.80 11.46
CA LYS A 319 16.51 -10.34 12.30
C LYS A 319 17.85 -9.68 12.02
N ILE A 320 18.19 -9.41 10.75
CA ILE A 320 19.44 -8.74 10.38
C ILE A 320 19.53 -7.35 11.04
N ALA A 321 18.44 -6.58 11.01
CA ALA A 321 18.37 -5.26 11.62
C ALA A 321 18.41 -5.36 13.15
N TYR A 322 17.64 -6.28 13.75
CA TYR A 322 17.62 -6.46 15.20
C TYR A 322 18.95 -6.95 15.78
N ASP A 323 19.61 -7.91 15.12
CA ASP A 323 20.95 -8.38 15.50
C ASP A 323 22.00 -7.25 15.38
N TYR A 324 21.85 -6.38 14.38
CA TYR A 324 22.71 -5.22 14.23
C TYR A 324 22.54 -4.23 15.39
N LEU A 325 21.29 -3.85 15.67
CA LEU A 325 20.89 -2.89 16.69
C LEU A 325 20.97 -3.43 18.13
N GLY A 326 21.27 -4.72 18.32
CA GLY A 326 21.29 -5.35 19.64
C GLY A 326 19.90 -5.45 20.28
N ALA A 327 18.84 -5.47 19.48
CA ALA A 327 17.47 -5.52 19.96
C ALA A 327 17.07 -6.96 20.33
N ASP A 328 16.41 -7.11 21.48
CA ASP A 328 15.90 -8.42 21.92
C ASP A 328 14.62 -8.78 21.15
N MET A 329 14.76 -9.66 20.15
CA MET A 329 13.65 -10.15 19.34
C MET A 329 12.55 -10.82 20.16
N LYS A 330 12.87 -11.51 21.27
CA LYS A 330 11.84 -12.14 22.10
C LYS A 330 11.00 -11.09 22.82
N LYS A 331 11.65 -10.01 23.27
CA LYS A 331 10.96 -8.85 23.86
C LYS A 331 10.09 -8.11 22.84
N ILE A 332 10.51 -8.06 21.57
CA ILE A 332 9.69 -7.49 20.49
C ILE A 332 8.52 -8.42 20.16
N GLU A 333 8.76 -9.73 20.03
CA GLU A 333 7.72 -10.72 19.76
C GLU A 333 6.66 -10.76 20.87
N SER A 334 7.06 -10.62 22.13
CA SER A 334 6.13 -10.53 23.26
C SER A 334 5.29 -9.25 23.27
N LYS A 335 5.44 -8.36 22.29
CA LYS A 335 4.59 -7.19 22.12
C LYS A 335 3.60 -7.34 20.96
N TYR A 336 3.61 -8.44 20.20
CA TYR A 336 2.65 -8.64 19.11
C TYR A 336 1.28 -9.11 19.61
N LEU A 337 0.21 -8.76 18.89
CA LEU A 337 -1.14 -9.26 19.18
C LEU A 337 -1.14 -10.79 19.24
N GLY A 338 -1.71 -11.35 20.31
CA GLY A 338 -1.75 -12.79 20.57
C GLY A 338 -0.46 -13.40 21.09
N MET A 339 0.61 -12.61 21.28
CA MET A 339 1.92 -13.06 21.81
C MET A 339 2.28 -12.43 23.15
N LYS A 340 1.44 -11.52 23.68
CA LYS A 340 1.77 -10.67 24.85
C LYS A 340 1.86 -11.38 26.20
N ASN A 341 1.43 -12.64 26.29
CA ASN A 341 1.47 -13.40 27.54
C ASN A 341 1.51 -14.91 27.27
N ASN A 342 2.15 -15.70 28.16
CA ASN A 342 1.90 -17.15 28.28
C ASN A 342 0.55 -17.45 28.97
N GLY A 343 -0.39 -16.50 28.90
CA GLY A 343 -1.67 -16.54 29.60
C GLY A 343 -2.69 -17.45 28.91
N LYS A 344 -3.80 -17.70 29.60
CA LYS A 344 -4.99 -18.29 28.99
C LYS A 344 -5.81 -17.19 28.32
N PRO A 345 -6.52 -17.48 27.21
CA PRO A 345 -7.44 -16.52 26.61
C PRO A 345 -8.48 -16.05 27.65
N LYS A 346 -8.81 -14.76 27.63
CA LYS A 346 -9.80 -14.16 28.53
C LYS A 346 -11.21 -14.59 28.13
N SER A 347 -11.46 -14.68 26.83
CA SER A 347 -12.75 -15.10 26.28
C SER A 347 -12.73 -16.55 25.80
N ILE A 348 -13.84 -17.27 25.99
CA ILE A 348 -13.99 -18.65 25.52
C ILE A 348 -14.50 -18.64 24.08
N TYR A 349 -13.57 -18.74 23.12
CA TYR A 349 -13.91 -18.99 21.72
C TYR A 349 -13.92 -20.50 21.46
N ARG A 350 -15.12 -21.13 21.51
CA ARG A 350 -15.26 -22.58 21.29
C ARG A 350 -14.69 -22.98 19.92
N GLY A 351 -13.82 -23.99 19.92
CA GLY A 351 -13.27 -24.57 18.69
C GLY A 351 -12.05 -23.84 18.09
N LEU A 352 -11.59 -22.74 18.70
CA LEU A 352 -10.37 -22.04 18.27
C LEU A 352 -9.16 -22.44 19.13
N PRO A 353 -7.95 -22.54 18.54
CA PRO A 353 -6.71 -22.71 19.29
C PRO A 353 -6.51 -21.57 20.32
N PRO A 354 -5.93 -21.83 21.50
CA PRO A 354 -5.78 -20.82 22.57
C PRO A 354 -5.11 -19.53 22.12
N ARG A 355 -4.09 -19.62 21.27
CA ARG A 355 -3.38 -18.42 20.78
C ARG A 355 -4.20 -17.61 19.77
N VAL A 356 -5.10 -18.24 19.00
CA VAL A 356 -6.06 -17.52 18.13
C VAL A 356 -7.05 -16.75 19.01
N ALA A 357 -7.51 -17.37 20.09
CA ALA A 357 -8.39 -16.72 21.06
C ALA A 357 -7.73 -15.49 21.72
N MET A 358 -6.45 -15.61 22.10
CA MET A 358 -5.68 -14.46 22.62
C MET A 358 -5.53 -13.34 21.59
N TYR A 359 -5.23 -13.69 20.33
CA TYR A 359 -5.19 -12.71 19.25
C TYR A 359 -6.53 -11.99 19.07
N TYR A 360 -7.65 -12.69 19.18
CA TYR A 360 -8.98 -12.09 19.11
C TYR A 360 -9.29 -11.18 20.30
N ASP A 361 -8.88 -11.56 21.52
CA ASP A 361 -9.02 -10.69 22.69
C ASP A 361 -8.24 -9.38 22.50
N ASP A 362 -6.98 -9.48 22.05
CA ASP A 362 -6.13 -8.31 21.78
C ASP A 362 -6.67 -7.45 20.62
N LEU A 363 -7.09 -8.07 19.52
CA LEU A 363 -7.68 -7.35 18.38
C LEU A 363 -8.97 -6.63 18.78
N LYS A 364 -9.83 -7.27 19.58
CA LYS A 364 -11.04 -6.65 20.10
C LYS A 364 -10.73 -5.43 20.96
N GLU A 365 -9.73 -5.51 21.84
CA GLU A 365 -9.33 -4.37 22.65
C GLU A 365 -8.69 -3.25 21.82
N ALA A 366 -7.88 -3.59 20.82
CA ALA A 366 -7.35 -2.62 19.87
C ALA A 366 -8.46 -1.85 19.15
N ILE A 367 -9.52 -2.54 18.69
CA ILE A 367 -10.68 -1.91 18.04
C ILE A 367 -11.42 -0.96 19.00
N LYS A 368 -11.54 -1.29 20.29
CA LYS A 368 -12.11 -0.35 21.28
C LYS A 368 -11.24 0.90 21.45
N ASN A 369 -9.92 0.75 21.41
CA ASN A 369 -9.01 1.89 21.49
C ASN A 369 -9.08 2.76 20.22
N ILE A 370 -9.28 2.16 19.05
CA ILE A 370 -9.58 2.88 17.81
C ILE A 370 -10.90 3.64 17.93
N PHE A 371 -11.96 3.00 18.45
CA PHE A 371 -13.24 3.65 18.71
C PHE A 371 -13.08 4.86 19.64
N TRP A 372 -12.31 4.71 20.71
CA TRP A 372 -12.01 5.80 21.65
C TRP A 372 -11.27 6.98 20.98
N ALA A 373 -10.31 6.70 20.10
CA ALA A 373 -9.50 7.73 19.43
C ALA A 373 -10.26 8.51 18.33
N LEU A 374 -11.28 7.91 17.70
CA LEU A 374 -12.04 8.56 16.64
C LEU A 374 -13.04 9.60 17.18
N LYS A 375 -13.26 10.68 16.43
CA LYS A 375 -14.38 11.62 16.65
C LYS A 375 -15.73 10.93 16.43
N SER A 376 -16.81 11.49 16.99
CA SER A 376 -18.17 11.16 16.53
C SER A 376 -18.29 11.51 15.04
N GLY A 377 -18.91 10.62 14.26
CA GLY A 377 -18.92 10.66 12.80
C GLY A 377 -17.66 10.12 12.12
N GLY A 378 -16.61 9.80 12.88
CA GLY A 378 -15.33 9.33 12.35
C GLY A 378 -15.44 7.97 11.64
N LYS A 379 -14.62 7.77 10.61
CA LYS A 379 -14.65 6.57 9.75
C LYS A 379 -13.54 5.59 10.10
N LEU A 380 -13.83 4.30 9.93
CA LEU A 380 -12.88 3.21 10.14
C LEU A 380 -12.80 2.35 8.88
N ALA A 381 -11.59 2.09 8.39
CA ALA A 381 -11.30 1.00 7.49
C ALA A 381 -10.26 0.06 8.11
N ILE A 382 -10.63 -1.21 8.27
CA ILE A 382 -9.70 -2.28 8.68
C ILE A 382 -9.53 -3.25 7.52
N ILE A 383 -8.30 -3.39 7.04
CA ILE A 383 -7.92 -4.38 6.03
C ILE A 383 -7.45 -5.63 6.77
N ILE A 384 -8.15 -6.75 6.58
CA ILE A 384 -7.85 -8.01 7.27
C ILE A 384 -8.20 -9.24 6.42
N GLY A 385 -7.40 -10.30 6.53
CA GLY A 385 -7.60 -11.56 5.82
C GLY A 385 -7.90 -12.73 6.75
N ASP A 386 -8.66 -13.69 6.25
CA ASP A 386 -8.80 -14.99 6.92
C ASP A 386 -7.51 -15.81 6.78
N SER A 387 -7.06 -16.42 7.87
CA SER A 387 -5.90 -17.32 7.88
C SER A 387 -6.33 -18.78 8.01
N THR A 388 -5.40 -19.70 7.72
CA THR A 388 -5.59 -21.14 7.93
C THR A 388 -4.57 -21.65 8.93
N VAL A 389 -5.05 -22.24 10.03
CA VAL A 389 -4.20 -22.80 11.09
C VAL A 389 -4.49 -24.28 11.20
N SER A 390 -3.47 -25.13 11.03
CA SER A 390 -3.59 -26.59 11.07
C SER A 390 -4.71 -27.14 10.18
N GLY A 391 -4.87 -26.59 8.98
CA GLY A 391 -5.91 -26.98 8.01
C GLY A 391 -7.32 -26.45 8.31
N LYS A 392 -7.53 -25.73 9.42
CA LYS A 392 -8.80 -25.10 9.76
C LYS A 392 -8.79 -23.62 9.40
N LYS A 393 -9.84 -23.16 8.71
CA LYS A 393 -10.03 -21.75 8.37
C LYS A 393 -10.40 -20.97 9.64
N ILE A 394 -9.71 -19.86 9.87
CA ILE A 394 -9.94 -18.95 10.98
C ILE A 394 -10.72 -17.74 10.43
N PRO A 395 -11.99 -17.52 10.83
CA PRO A 395 -12.88 -16.52 10.23
C PRO A 395 -12.61 -15.11 10.80
N THR A 396 -11.37 -14.66 10.70
CA THR A 396 -10.89 -13.39 11.27
C THR A 396 -11.65 -12.20 10.72
N THR A 397 -12.02 -12.20 9.45
CA THR A 397 -12.78 -11.12 8.83
C THR A 397 -14.12 -10.88 9.55
N MET A 398 -14.92 -11.95 9.70
CA MET A 398 -16.23 -11.85 10.34
C MET A 398 -16.14 -11.59 11.84
N ALA A 399 -15.11 -12.15 12.51
CA ALA A 399 -14.84 -11.83 13.91
C ALA A 399 -14.52 -10.34 14.09
N THR A 400 -13.68 -9.76 13.22
CA THR A 400 -13.30 -8.34 13.25
C THR A 400 -14.50 -7.44 13.04
N LYS A 401 -15.35 -7.73 12.04
CA LYS A 401 -16.61 -7.00 11.84
C LYS A 401 -17.45 -6.98 13.13
N LYS A 402 -17.61 -8.16 13.75
CA LYS A 402 -18.38 -8.29 15.00
C LYS A 402 -17.74 -7.48 16.13
N PHE A 403 -16.40 -7.48 16.25
CA PHE A 403 -15.71 -6.69 17.25
C PHE A 403 -15.88 -5.18 17.04
N CYS A 404 -15.94 -4.71 15.79
CA CYS A 404 -16.30 -3.32 15.49
C CYS A 404 -17.71 -2.98 16.01
N GLU A 405 -18.71 -3.82 15.71
CA GLU A 405 -20.09 -3.64 16.18
C GLU A 405 -20.18 -3.68 17.72
N GLU A 406 -19.49 -4.63 18.37
CA GLU A 406 -19.41 -4.72 19.84
C GLU A 406 -18.70 -3.52 20.49
N ALA A 407 -17.81 -2.84 19.77
CA ALA A 407 -17.15 -1.61 20.24
C ALA A 407 -18.03 -0.37 20.08
N GLY A 408 -19.14 -0.45 19.34
CA GLY A 408 -20.09 0.65 19.11
C GLY A 408 -20.02 1.26 17.71
N PHE A 409 -19.26 0.69 16.78
CA PHE A 409 -19.28 1.14 15.39
C PHE A 409 -20.53 0.65 14.64
N GLU A 410 -21.04 1.49 13.76
CA GLU A 410 -22.01 1.11 12.73
C GLU A 410 -21.27 0.53 11.52
N PHE A 411 -21.64 -0.68 11.10
CA PHE A 411 -21.07 -1.31 9.90
C PHE A 411 -21.66 -0.71 8.61
N GLU A 412 -20.82 -0.36 7.65
CA GLU A 412 -21.27 0.24 6.38
C GLU A 412 -21.03 -0.68 5.18
N LYS A 413 -19.81 -1.23 5.04
CA LYS A 413 -19.46 -2.06 3.87
C LYS A 413 -18.35 -3.07 4.18
N LEU A 414 -18.36 -4.17 3.44
CA LEU A 414 -17.27 -5.15 3.38
C LEU A 414 -16.97 -5.45 1.92
N THR A 415 -15.73 -5.21 1.51
CA THR A 415 -15.24 -5.51 0.15
C THR A 415 -14.14 -6.56 0.23
N PHE A 416 -14.28 -7.66 -0.51
CA PHE A 416 -13.26 -8.71 -0.57
C PHE A 416 -12.34 -8.50 -1.78
N ASN A 417 -11.06 -8.29 -1.51
CA ASN A 417 -10.01 -8.10 -2.50
C ASN A 417 -9.19 -9.41 -2.66
N PRO A 418 -9.29 -10.11 -3.81
CA PRO A 418 -8.51 -11.31 -4.05
C PRO A 418 -7.01 -10.99 -4.21
N LEU A 419 -6.14 -11.71 -3.50
CA LEU A 419 -4.70 -11.57 -3.67
C LEU A 419 -4.23 -12.47 -4.82
N LEU A 420 -4.10 -11.90 -6.02
CA LEU A 420 -3.68 -12.61 -7.22
C LEU A 420 -2.17 -12.94 -7.16
N GLY A 421 -1.82 -14.23 -7.17
CA GLY A 421 -0.42 -14.68 -7.26
C GLY A 421 -0.15 -16.09 -6.71
N ALA A 422 0.62 -16.90 -7.45
CA ALA A 422 0.89 -18.31 -7.13
C ALA A 422 1.65 -18.56 -5.79
N ARG A 423 2.22 -17.52 -5.19
CA ARG A 423 3.00 -17.59 -3.92
C ARG A 423 2.18 -17.31 -2.67
N ASN A 424 0.93 -16.84 -2.78
CA ASN A 424 0.09 -16.45 -1.64
C ASN A 424 -0.78 -17.61 -1.13
N ARG A 425 -0.17 -18.74 -0.78
CA ARG A 425 -0.94 -19.96 -0.41
C ARG A 425 -1.65 -19.87 0.95
N ALA A 426 -1.21 -18.97 1.84
CA ALA A 426 -1.74 -18.84 3.20
C ALA A 426 -2.96 -17.89 3.33
N ILE A 427 -3.05 -16.86 2.46
CA ILE A 427 -4.14 -15.89 2.40
C ILE A 427 -4.62 -15.80 0.95
N ARG A 428 -5.88 -16.17 0.69
CA ARG A 428 -6.47 -16.15 -0.67
C ARG A 428 -6.97 -14.76 -1.09
N GLY A 429 -7.11 -13.85 -0.14
CA GLY A 429 -7.61 -12.49 -0.33
C GLY A 429 -7.72 -11.77 1.01
N GLU A 430 -7.85 -10.45 0.96
CA GLU A 430 -8.02 -9.58 2.11
C GLU A 430 -9.37 -8.89 2.00
N SER A 431 -10.00 -8.58 3.12
CA SER A 431 -11.25 -7.83 3.15
C SER A 431 -11.03 -6.47 3.74
N VAL A 432 -11.69 -5.46 3.18
CA VAL A 432 -11.75 -4.11 3.74
C VAL A 432 -13.10 -3.96 4.43
N ILE A 433 -13.06 -3.84 5.75
CA ILE A 433 -14.25 -3.62 6.59
C ILE A 433 -14.35 -2.11 6.85
N ILE A 434 -15.45 -1.50 6.41
CA ILE A 434 -15.73 -0.08 6.60
C ILE A 434 -16.83 0.08 7.65
N CYS A 435 -16.54 0.89 8.67
CA CYS A 435 -17.47 1.23 9.72
C CYS A 435 -17.44 2.74 10.03
N LYS A 436 -18.44 3.22 10.79
CA LYS A 436 -18.56 4.60 11.25
C LYS A 436 -18.83 4.65 12.75
N LYS A 437 -18.19 5.59 13.44
CA LYS A 437 -18.51 5.92 14.84
C LYS A 437 -19.70 6.88 14.86
N LEU A 438 -20.78 6.50 15.54
CA LEU A 438 -21.94 7.37 15.74
C LEU A 438 -21.61 8.55 16.67
#